data_AF-A0A9E4Q1L1-F1
#
_entry.id   AF-A0A9E4Q1L1-F1
#
_cell.length_a   1.000
_cell.length_b   1.000
_cell.length_c   1.000
_cell.angle_alpha   90.00
_cell.angle_beta   90.00
_cell.angle_gamma   90.00
#
_symmetry.space_group_name_H-M   'P 1'
#
loop_
_entity.id
_entity.type
_entity.pdbx_description
1 polymer ?
#
loop_
_entity_poly.entity_id
_entity_poly.type
_entity_poly.pdbx_seq_one_letter_code
_entity_poly.pdbx_strand_id
1 'polypeptide(L)' 'ETLALVVGFGAVTAILWEIAEYLAFIRDSPEFATAYIDTLGDLSLGLAGSCLAGLAAALVPRRQRFPVISVT' A
#
# COMPACT_ATOMS: atom_id res chain seq x y z
N GLU A 1 12.93 5.81 6.98
CA GLU A 1 11.59 5.80 7.60
C GLU A 1 10.46 5.85 6.58
N THR A 2 10.40 6.86 5.69
CA THR A 2 9.30 7.00 4.71
C THR A 2 9.06 5.75 3.86
N LEU A 3 10.10 5.10 3.34
CA LEU A 3 9.97 3.85 2.58
C LEU A 3 9.26 2.75 3.39
N ALA A 4 9.74 2.47 4.61
CA ALA A 4 9.18 1.42 5.45
C ALA A 4 7.72 1.70 5.83
N LEU A 5 7.37 2.97 6.07
CA LEU A 5 5.99 3.36 6.36
C LEU A 5 5.07 3.17 5.14
N VAL A 6 5.51 3.55 3.94
CA VAL A 6 4.71 3.40 2.72
C VAL A 6 4.52 1.92 2.37
N VAL A 7 5.59 1.11 2.45
CA VAL A 7 5.53 -0.34 2.20
C VAL A 7 4.66 -1.03 3.24
N GLY A 8 4.88 -0.75 4.54
CA GLY A 8 4.11 -1.35 5.61
C GLY A 8 2.61 -1.00 5.52
N PHE A 9 2.29 0.26 5.24
CA PHE A 9 0.90 0.69 5.05
C PHE A 9 0.25 0.02 3.84
N GLY A 10 0.96 -0.06 2.70
CA GLY A 10 0.46 -0.73 1.50
C GLY A 10 0.20 -2.22 1.72
N ALA A 11 1.16 -2.92 2.35
CA ALA A 11 1.02 -4.34 2.66
C ALA A 11 -0.15 -4.63 3.61
N VAL A 12 -0.29 -3.87 4.70
CA VAL A 12 -1.41 -4.03 5.64
C VAL A 12 -2.74 -3.74 4.97
N THR A 13 -2.82 -2.69 4.15
CA THR A 13 -4.06 -2.34 3.43
C THR A 13 -4.47 -3.42 2.44
N ALA A 14 -3.51 -3.99 1.69
CA ALA A 14 -3.77 -5.09 0.77
C ALA A 14 -4.29 -6.33 1.53
N ILE A 15 -3.67 -6.70 2.66
CA ILE A 15 -4.16 -7.82 3.48
C ILE A 15 -5.58 -7.56 4.00
N LEU A 16 -5.86 -6.34 4.48
CA LEU A 16 -7.20 -6.00 4.96
C LEU A 16 -8.24 -6.04 3.83
N TRP A 17 -7.85 -5.68 2.61
CA TRP A 17 -8.68 -5.79 1.42
C TRP A 17 -9.07 -7.24 1.15
N GLU A 18 -8.10 -8.16 1.07
CA GLU A 18 -8.36 -9.58 0.83
C GLU A 18 -9.26 -10.21 1.91
N ILE A 19 -9.09 -9.82 3.18
CA ILE A 19 -9.95 -10.28 4.27
C ILE A 19 -11.39 -9.79 4.06
N ALA A 20 -11.56 -8.52 3.70
CA ALA A 20 -12.88 -7.95 3.44
C ALA A 20 -13.54 -8.61 2.22
N GLU A 21 -12.78 -8.84 1.16
CA GLU A 21 -13.25 -9.48 -0.06
C GLU A 21 -13.65 -10.93 0.18
N TYR A 22 -12.83 -11.68 0.91
CA TYR A 22 -13.15 -13.05 1.30
C TYR A 22 -14.50 -13.15 2.01
N LEU A 23 -14.73 -12.27 2.98
CA LEU A 23 -15.94 -12.26 3.80
C LEU A 23 -17.17 -11.78 3.02
N ALA A 24 -17.01 -10.84 2.10
CA ALA A 24 -18.11 -10.21 1.38
C ALA A 24 -18.50 -10.95 0.10
N PHE A 25 -17.54 -11.55 -0.61
CA PHE A 25 -17.74 -12.01 -1.98
C PHE A 25 -17.34 -13.48 -2.20
N ILE A 26 -16.19 -13.93 -1.68
CA ILE A 26 -15.63 -15.23 -2.09
C ILE A 26 -16.20 -16.40 -1.28
N ARG A 27 -16.55 -16.20 0.00
CA ARG A 27 -16.93 -17.28 0.91
C ARG A 27 -18.00 -18.24 0.37
N ASP A 28 -18.99 -17.72 -0.34
CA ASP A 28 -20.12 -18.49 -0.89
C ASP A 28 -20.15 -18.48 -2.42
N SER A 29 -19.06 -18.04 -3.08
CA SER A 29 -18.99 -17.92 -4.53
C SER A 29 -18.46 -19.20 -5.20
N PRO A 30 -19.02 -19.61 -6.36
CA PRO A 30 -18.48 -20.71 -7.16
C PRO A 30 -17.06 -20.43 -7.73
N GLU A 31 -16.60 -19.18 -7.69
CA GLU A 31 -15.26 -18.76 -8.13
C GLU A 31 -14.17 -19.01 -7.08
N PHE A 32 -14.51 -19.66 -5.96
CA PHE A 32 -13.57 -20.02 -4.90
C PHE A 32 -12.33 -20.77 -5.39
N ALA A 33 -12.46 -21.55 -6.49
CA ALA A 33 -11.36 -22.31 -7.07
C ALA A 33 -10.24 -21.42 -7.65
N THR A 34 -10.56 -20.22 -8.12
CA THR A 34 -9.59 -19.27 -8.69
C THR A 34 -9.15 -18.19 -7.70
N ALA A 35 -9.90 -18.02 -6.60
CA ALA A 35 -9.67 -17.00 -5.58
C ALA A 35 -8.22 -16.93 -5.05
N TYR A 36 -7.57 -18.08 -4.84
CA TYR A 36 -6.20 -18.08 -4.30
C TYR A 36 -5.19 -17.38 -5.22
N ILE A 37 -5.30 -17.59 -6.54
CA ILE A 37 -4.39 -16.99 -7.51
C ILE A 37 -4.65 -15.49 -7.61
N ASP A 38 -5.92 -15.09 -7.54
CA ASP A 38 -6.36 -13.69 -7.57
C ASP A 38 -5.82 -12.92 -6.36
N THR A 39 -6.11 -13.41 -5.15
CA THR A 39 -5.57 -12.89 -3.88
C THR A 39 -4.05 -12.79 -3.89
N LEU A 40 -3.35 -13.82 -4.40
CA LEU A 40 -1.89 -13.79 -4.48
C LEU A 40 -1.39 -12.72 -5.46
N GLY A 41 -2.11 -12.53 -6.57
CA GLY A 41 -1.86 -11.47 -7.55
C GLY A 41 -2.01 -10.09 -6.93
N ASP A 42 -3.11 -9.84 -6.24
CA ASP A 42 -3.43 -8.56 -5.64
C ASP A 42 -2.48 -8.18 -4.49
N LEU A 43 -2.12 -9.14 -3.63
CA LEU A 43 -1.08 -8.93 -2.62
C LEU A 43 0.28 -8.62 -3.26
N SER A 44 0.64 -9.32 -4.33
CA SER A 44 1.90 -9.09 -5.05
C SER A 44 1.94 -7.69 -5.68
N LEU A 45 0.85 -7.27 -6.32
CA LEU A 45 0.72 -5.96 -6.94
C LEU A 45 0.67 -4.83 -5.89
N GLY A 46 -0.05 -5.01 -4.80
CA GLY A 46 -0.11 -4.06 -3.68
C GLY A 46 1.26 -3.86 -3.02
N LEU A 47 2.01 -4.94 -2.80
CA LEU A 47 3.37 -4.86 -2.28
C LEU A 47 4.33 -4.19 -3.26
N ALA A 48 4.29 -4.57 -4.55
CA ALA A 48 5.13 -3.97 -5.57
C ALA A 48 4.86 -2.47 -5.73
N GLY A 49 3.58 -2.09 -5.82
CA GLY A 49 3.15 -0.70 -5.94
C GLY A 49 3.58 0.15 -4.73
N SER A 50 3.42 -0.36 -3.52
CA SER A 50 3.85 0.35 -2.30
C SER A 50 5.38 0.44 -2.17
N CYS A 51 6.13 -0.58 -2.62
CA CYS A 51 7.59 -0.48 -2.74
C CYS A 51 8.01 0.63 -3.71
N LEU A 52 7.43 0.67 -4.90
CA LEU A 52 7.72 1.70 -5.90
C LEU A 52 7.34 3.09 -5.40
N ALA A 53 6.18 3.25 -4.77
CA ALA A 53 5.73 4.52 -4.20
C ALA A 53 6.65 4.98 -3.06
N GLY A 54 7.07 4.07 -2.17
CA GLY A 54 7.97 4.38 -1.08
C GLY A 54 9.36 4.78 -1.57
N LEU A 55 9.88 4.13 -2.62
CA LEU A 55 11.13 4.51 -3.28
C LEU A 55 11.00 5.88 -3.94
N ALA A 56 9.93 6.11 -4.70
CA ALA A 56 9.67 7.41 -5.32
C ALA A 56 9.61 8.52 -4.26
N ALA A 57 8.86 8.32 -3.17
CA ALA A 57 8.75 9.29 -2.09
C ALA A 57 10.08 9.57 -1.36
N ALA A 58 10.94 8.55 -1.24
CA ALA A 58 12.27 8.71 -0.64
C ALA A 58 13.24 9.49 -1.54
N LEU A 59 13.05 9.43 -2.86
CA LEU A 59 13.90 10.08 -3.86
C LEU A 59 13.47 11.53 -4.18
N VAL A 60 12.24 11.93 -3.83
CA VAL A 60 11.75 13.30 -4.05
C VAL A 60 12.47 14.28 -3.11
N PRO A 61 13.11 15.35 -3.62
CA PRO A 61 13.77 16.34 -2.79
C PRO A 61 12.78 17.04 -1.84
N ARG A 62 13.12 17.11 -0.55
CA ARG A 62 12.33 17.86 0.42
C ARG A 62 12.53 19.36 0.17
N ARG A 63 11.47 20.04 -0.27
CA ARG A 63 11.45 21.51 -0.32
C ARG A 63 11.58 22.04 1.11
N GLN A 64 12.74 22.62 1.44
CA GLN A 64 12.94 23.28 2.71
C GLN A 64 11.98 24.48 2.78
N ARG A 65 11.10 24.50 3.79
CA ARG A 65 10.34 25.72 4.11
C ARG A 65 11.33 26.72 4.69
N PHE A 66 11.55 27.84 4.01
CA PHE A 66 12.43 28.90 4.48
C PHE A 66 11.98 29.40 5.86
N PRO A 67 12.89 29.68 6.80
CA PRO A 67 12.53 30.23 8.09
C PRO A 67 12.01 31.66 7.90
N VAL A 68 10.78 31.91 8.34
CA VAL A 68 10.25 33.27 8.48
C VAL A 68 11.02 33.90 9.64
N ILE A 69 11.98 34.77 9.34
CA ILE A 69 12.65 35.58 10.34
C ILE A 69 11.63 36.63 10.81
N SER A 70 11.06 36.41 12.00
CA SER A 70 10.28 37.46 12.68
C SER A 70 11.24 38.54 13.17
N VAL A 71 11.27 39.65 12.46
CA VAL A 71 11.90 40.90 12.92
C VAL A 71 10.98 41.48 14.00
N THR A 72 11.52 41.66 15.20
CA THR A 72 10.86 42.31 16.35
C THR A 72 11.20 43.79 16.34
#